data_AF-G5B5U6-F1
#
_entry.id   AF-G5B5U6-F1
#
_cell.length_a   1.000
_cell.length_b   1.000
_cell.length_c   1.000
_cell.angle_alpha   90.00
_cell.angle_beta   90.00
_cell.angle_gamma   90.00
#
_symmetry.space_group_name_H-M   'P 1'
#
loop_
_entity.id
_entity.type
_entity.pdbx_description
1 polymer ?
#
loop_
_entity_poly.entity_id
_entity_poly.type
_entity_poly.pdbx_seq_one_letter_code
_entity_poly.pdbx_strand_id
1 'polypeptide(L)'
;ALGALVTLLLWGQLFAMDINNEVTEIADDSCPKPPEIANGYVEHLVRYQCQPYYRLHTEGDGVYALNSEKQWVNKAIGEELPECEAVCGKPKNPVDQVQRIIGGSLDAKGSFPWQAKMISRHNLTTGATLISEQWLLTTAKNLFLNHTENATAEEIAPTLKLFVGKRQPVEIEKVVFYPNYSIVDIGLIKLKQKVLVNERVMPICLPLKDYAEVGRVGYVSGWGRNVNFRFTEHLKYVTLPVANQSKCVEHYEGSTVPEEKTWKSPVGVQPILNEHTFCAGMSRYQEDTCYGDAGGAFAIHDLEQDTWYAAGILSFDKSCTVAEYGVYVKVASILDWVQTTMANN
;
A
#
# COMPACT_ATOMS: atom_id res chain seq x y z
N ALA A 1 49.54 49.82 19.43
CA ALA A 1 50.30 48.91 20.30
C ALA A 1 49.34 48.27 21.30
N LEU A 2 49.16 46.95 21.18
CA LEU A 2 49.10 45.95 22.26
C LEU A 2 48.20 46.30 23.47
N GLY A 3 47.12 45.60 23.79
CA GLY A 3 46.84 44.16 23.67
C GLY A 3 46.49 43.66 25.06
N ALA A 4 45.31 43.08 25.26
CA ALA A 4 45.02 42.18 26.38
C ALA A 4 43.73 41.42 26.09
N LEU A 5 43.88 40.14 25.74
CA LEU A 5 42.84 39.13 25.83
C LEU A 5 42.45 38.95 27.30
N VAL A 6 41.15 38.90 27.57
CA VAL A 6 40.62 38.30 28.81
C VAL A 6 39.87 37.03 28.41
N THR A 7 40.44 35.90 28.80
CA THR A 7 39.82 34.58 28.81
C THR A 7 38.94 34.45 30.05
N LEU A 8 37.71 33.93 29.89
CA LEU A 8 36.98 33.25 30.94
C LEU A 8 36.05 32.21 30.30
N LEU A 9 36.31 30.95 30.66
CA LEU A 9 35.62 29.74 30.26
C LEU A 9 34.18 29.69 30.79
N LEU A 10 33.24 29.10 30.02
CA LEU A 10 32.50 27.90 30.46
C LEU A 10 31.55 27.39 29.37
N TRP A 11 31.81 26.14 28.97
CA TRP A 11 30.91 25.07 28.54
C TRP A 11 29.67 25.37 27.69
N GLY A 12 29.72 24.83 26.47
CA GLY A 12 28.57 24.48 25.65
C GLY A 12 29.05 23.85 24.36
N GLN A 13 29.26 22.53 24.34
CA GLN A 13 29.56 21.79 23.13
C GLN A 13 28.42 22.00 22.12
N LEU A 14 28.75 22.66 21.02
CA LEU A 14 28.00 22.60 19.77
C LEU A 14 28.04 21.15 19.27
N PHE A 15 26.90 20.47 19.28
CA PHE A 15 26.69 19.31 18.42
C PHE A 15 26.43 19.82 17.01
N ALA A 16 27.49 19.93 16.21
CA ALA A 16 27.38 19.90 14.77
C ALA A 16 27.24 18.42 14.36
N MET A 17 26.04 18.02 13.93
CA MET A 17 25.87 16.76 13.19
C MET A 17 26.38 17.00 11.77
N ASP A 18 27.65 16.68 11.53
CA ASP A 18 28.12 16.39 10.18
C ASP A 18 27.64 15.00 9.80
N ILE A 19 26.76 14.93 8.81
CA ILE A 19 26.39 13.70 8.12
C ILE A 19 27.54 13.42 7.16
N ASN A 20 28.62 12.84 7.67
CA ASN A 20 29.66 12.28 6.84
C ASN A 20 29.64 10.76 6.96
N ASN A 21 29.73 10.16 5.78
CA ASN A 21 29.54 8.76 5.46
C ASN A 21 30.73 7.92 5.97
N GLU A 22 30.92 7.85 7.29
CA GLU A 22 31.83 6.89 7.91
C GLU A 22 31.08 5.59 8.11
N VAL A 23 31.43 4.62 7.25
CA VAL A 23 31.30 3.20 7.56
C VAL A 23 32.04 3.00 8.88
N THR A 24 31.30 3.07 9.98
CA THR A 24 31.77 2.61 11.28
C THR A 24 31.95 1.12 11.11
N GLU A 25 33.21 0.69 11.01
CA GLU A 25 33.60 -0.71 11.16
C GLU A 25 32.91 -1.24 12.40
N ILE A 26 31.88 -2.06 12.19
CA ILE A 26 31.20 -2.80 13.23
C ILE A 26 32.27 -3.70 13.83
N ALA A 27 32.54 -3.50 15.12
CA ALA A 27 33.48 -4.30 15.89
C ALA A 27 33.21 -5.80 15.67
N ASP A 28 34.28 -6.57 15.53
CA ASP A 28 34.31 -8.01 15.29
C ASP A 28 33.42 -8.78 16.29
N ASP A 29 32.16 -9.00 15.90
CA ASP A 29 31.08 -9.64 16.67
C ASP A 29 31.24 -11.17 16.62
N SER A 30 32.44 -11.63 16.96
CA SER A 30 32.81 -13.04 16.98
C SER A 30 31.97 -13.79 18.00
N CYS A 31 31.15 -14.73 17.53
CA CYS A 31 30.39 -15.65 18.36
C CYS A 31 31.35 -16.30 19.40
N PRO A 32 31.14 -16.12 20.71
CA PRO A 32 32.04 -16.64 21.72
C PRO A 32 32.22 -18.16 21.56
N LYS A 33 33.47 -18.61 21.43
CA LYS A 33 33.75 -20.03 21.24
C LYS A 33 33.19 -20.84 22.42
N PRO A 34 32.43 -21.92 22.15
CA PRO A 34 31.90 -22.75 23.22
C PRO A 34 33.02 -23.49 23.96
N PRO A 35 32.82 -23.86 25.24
CA PRO A 35 33.79 -24.64 26.00
C PRO A 35 34.09 -25.99 25.34
N GLU A 36 35.35 -26.39 25.36
CA GLU A 36 35.78 -27.71 24.88
C GLU A 36 35.52 -28.80 25.92
N ILE A 37 35.20 -30.01 25.45
CA ILE A 37 34.99 -31.19 26.29
C ILE A 37 35.97 -32.30 25.89
N ALA A 38 36.48 -33.05 26.87
CA ALA A 38 37.40 -34.15 26.61
C ALA A 38 36.75 -35.23 25.72
N ASN A 39 37.43 -35.61 24.63
CA ASN A 39 36.96 -36.59 23.64
C ASN A 39 35.63 -36.23 22.94
N GLY A 40 35.25 -34.96 22.88
CA GLY A 40 34.08 -34.50 22.12
C GLY A 40 34.42 -33.49 21.03
N TYR A 41 33.42 -33.15 20.22
CA TYR A 41 33.50 -32.14 19.17
C TYR A 41 32.26 -31.23 19.22
N VAL A 42 32.35 -30.07 18.56
CA VAL A 42 31.26 -29.09 18.47
C VAL A 42 30.71 -29.06 17.05
N GLU A 43 29.40 -29.15 16.94
CA GLU A 43 28.67 -28.85 15.70
C GLU A 43 28.07 -27.43 15.84
N HIS A 44 28.32 -26.57 14.85
CA HIS A 44 27.80 -25.20 14.86
C HIS A 44 26.49 -25.15 14.07
N LEU A 45 25.48 -24.54 14.69
CA LEU A 45 24.16 -24.33 14.09
C LEU A 45 23.80 -22.85 14.17
N VAL A 46 23.20 -22.32 13.12
CA VAL A 46 22.55 -21.00 13.12
C VAL A 46 21.09 -21.15 12.76
N ARG A 47 20.25 -20.26 13.30
CA ARG A 47 18.84 -20.17 12.94
C ARG A 47 18.54 -18.77 12.43
N TYR A 48 18.09 -18.68 11.20
CA TYR A 48 17.61 -17.42 10.65
C TYR A 48 16.26 -17.05 11.27
N GLN A 49 16.12 -15.78 11.62
CA GLN A 49 14.88 -15.17 12.10
C GLN A 49 14.70 -13.85 11.39
N CYS A 50 13.46 -13.53 11.04
CA CYS A 50 13.14 -12.27 10.41
C CYS A 50 12.83 -11.19 11.45
N GLN A 51 13.06 -9.96 11.04
CA GLN A 51 12.67 -8.77 11.81
C GLN A 51 11.14 -8.73 12.01
N PRO A 52 10.64 -7.97 13.00
CA PRO A 52 9.21 -7.74 13.15
C PRO A 52 8.57 -7.28 11.84
N TYR A 53 7.33 -7.74 11.57
CA TYR A 53 6.58 -7.53 10.33
C TYR A 53 7.09 -8.26 9.08
N TYR A 54 8.10 -9.11 9.22
CA TYR A 54 8.57 -10.00 8.17
C TYR A 54 8.36 -11.46 8.59
N ARG A 55 8.13 -12.33 7.62
CA ARG A 55 8.03 -13.78 7.80
C ARG A 55 9.17 -14.47 7.06
N LEU A 56 9.69 -15.54 7.64
CA LEU A 56 10.71 -16.36 7.00
C LEU A 56 10.05 -17.16 5.86
N HIS A 57 10.53 -16.96 4.64
CA HIS A 57 10.10 -17.66 3.44
C HIS A 57 11.18 -18.68 3.05
N THR A 58 10.86 -19.96 3.25
CA THR A 58 11.74 -21.09 2.96
C THR A 58 10.95 -22.40 3.06
N GLU A 59 11.35 -23.43 2.31
CA GLU A 59 10.86 -24.80 2.50
C GLU A 59 11.56 -25.54 3.66
N GLY A 60 12.70 -25.00 4.14
CA GLY A 60 13.45 -25.52 5.27
C GLY A 60 12.93 -25.05 6.63
N ASP A 61 13.57 -25.53 7.69
CA ASP A 61 13.27 -25.12 9.09
C ASP A 61 14.02 -23.84 9.52
N GLY A 62 14.76 -23.21 8.60
CA GLY A 62 15.59 -22.03 8.85
C GLY A 62 16.86 -22.31 9.65
N VAL A 63 17.18 -23.58 9.93
CA VAL A 63 18.38 -23.99 10.68
C VAL A 63 19.47 -24.47 9.72
N TYR A 64 20.68 -23.94 9.86
CA TYR A 64 21.82 -24.32 9.03
C TYR A 64 22.94 -24.86 9.89
N ALA A 65 23.52 -25.97 9.48
CA ALA A 65 24.68 -26.59 10.13
C ALA A 65 25.95 -26.28 9.34
N LEU A 66 27.05 -26.01 10.04
CA LEU A 66 28.36 -25.85 9.42
C LEU A 66 28.97 -27.22 9.10
N ASN A 67 29.17 -27.53 7.82
CA ASN A 67 29.75 -28.79 7.38
C ASN A 67 31.30 -28.78 7.42
N SER A 68 31.93 -29.93 7.12
CA SER A 68 33.40 -30.06 7.05
C SER A 68 34.06 -29.23 5.95
N GLU A 69 33.29 -28.83 4.94
CA GLU A 69 33.71 -27.99 3.81
C GLU A 69 33.55 -26.49 4.13
N LYS A 70 33.17 -26.14 5.36
CA LYS A 70 32.92 -24.77 5.86
C LYS A 70 31.76 -24.05 5.17
N GLN A 71 30.74 -24.82 4.79
CA GLN A 71 29.49 -24.30 4.22
C GLN A 71 28.36 -24.44 5.23
N TRP A 72 27.45 -23.46 5.22
CA TRP A 72 26.22 -23.51 5.99
C TRP A 72 25.15 -24.22 5.19
N VAL A 73 24.68 -25.36 5.68
CA VAL A 73 23.77 -26.24 4.94
C VAL A 73 22.51 -26.51 5.76
N ASN A 74 21.35 -26.25 5.17
CA ASN A 74 20.06 -26.70 5.66
C ASN A 74 19.77 -28.13 5.15
N LYS A 75 19.14 -28.95 5.98
CA LYS A 75 18.87 -30.35 5.65
C LYS A 75 17.89 -30.53 4.48
N ALA A 76 16.98 -29.59 4.27
CA ALA A 76 15.96 -29.65 3.23
C ALA A 76 16.40 -28.97 1.93
N ILE A 77 17.02 -27.79 2.03
CA ILE A 77 17.29 -26.91 0.88
C ILE A 77 18.77 -26.66 0.58
N GLY A 78 19.68 -27.36 1.27
CA GLY A 78 21.11 -27.25 1.02
C GLY A 78 21.67 -25.88 1.41
N GLU A 79 22.44 -25.25 0.52
CA GLU A 79 23.10 -23.96 0.77
C GLU A 79 22.20 -22.74 0.48
N GLU A 80 21.01 -22.95 -0.08
CA GLU A 80 20.07 -21.86 -0.35
C GLU A 80 19.64 -21.22 0.97
N LEU A 81 19.77 -19.88 1.08
CA LEU A 81 19.41 -19.13 2.28
C LEU A 81 17.92 -18.75 2.26
N PRO A 82 17.27 -18.60 3.43
CA PRO A 82 15.88 -18.20 3.48
C PRO A 82 15.75 -16.69 3.19
N GLU A 83 14.60 -16.27 2.68
CA GLU A 83 14.29 -14.85 2.48
C GLU A 83 13.32 -14.35 3.55
N CYS A 84 13.43 -13.08 3.92
CA CYS A 84 12.45 -12.42 4.77
C CYS A 84 11.47 -11.62 3.92
N GLU A 85 10.23 -12.08 3.87
CA GLU A 85 9.15 -11.45 3.10
C GLU A 85 8.26 -10.62 4.04
N ALA A 86 7.87 -9.43 3.63
CA ALA A 86 6.92 -8.63 4.41
C ALA A 86 5.59 -9.34 4.63
N VAL A 87 5.09 -9.27 5.86
CA VAL A 87 3.71 -9.66 6.19
C VAL A 87 2.76 -8.60 5.63
N CYS A 88 1.71 -9.04 4.94
CA CYS A 88 0.64 -8.18 4.45
C CYS A 88 -0.59 -8.20 5.37
N GLY A 89 -1.39 -7.13 5.35
CA GLY A 89 -2.75 -7.13 5.90
C GLY A 89 -2.84 -7.34 7.42
N LYS A 90 -1.77 -7.10 8.18
CA LYS A 90 -1.71 -7.24 9.64
C LYS A 90 -1.35 -5.91 10.32
N PRO A 91 -2.20 -4.87 10.21
CA PRO A 91 -1.90 -3.57 10.79
C PRO A 91 -1.72 -3.69 12.31
N LYS A 92 -0.70 -3.03 12.87
CA LYS A 92 -0.43 -3.05 14.31
C LYS A 92 -1.58 -2.48 15.14
N ASN A 93 -2.20 -1.42 14.62
CA ASN A 93 -3.31 -0.73 15.27
C ASN A 93 -4.54 -0.78 14.34
N PRO A 94 -5.27 -1.90 14.23
CA PRO A 94 -6.43 -1.99 13.36
C PRO A 94 -7.53 -1.00 13.80
N VAL A 95 -8.44 -0.71 12.88
CA VAL A 95 -9.58 0.16 13.14
C VAL A 95 -10.51 -0.48 14.16
N ASP A 96 -10.91 0.26 15.20
CA ASP A 96 -11.95 -0.20 16.11
C ASP A 96 -13.31 -0.06 15.41
N GLN A 97 -14.14 -1.10 15.41
CA GLN A 97 -15.49 -1.07 14.82
C GLN A 97 -16.43 -0.01 15.43
N VAL A 98 -16.01 0.69 16.50
CA VAL A 98 -16.87 1.52 17.36
C VAL A 98 -16.65 3.03 17.16
N GLN A 99 -15.66 3.48 16.36
CA GLN A 99 -15.40 4.92 16.21
C GLN A 99 -16.29 5.58 15.14
N ARG A 100 -17.20 6.43 15.63
CA ARG A 100 -18.27 7.12 14.90
C ARG A 100 -17.93 8.60 14.72
N ILE A 101 -17.74 9.07 13.49
CA ILE A 101 -17.69 10.50 13.17
C ILE A 101 -18.35 10.69 11.80
N ILE A 102 -19.21 11.71 11.67
CA ILE A 102 -19.87 12.11 10.42
C ILE A 102 -18.89 12.96 9.58
N GLY A 103 -18.70 12.63 8.30
CA GLY A 103 -17.77 13.29 7.38
C GLY A 103 -16.42 12.55 7.20
N GLY A 104 -16.43 11.24 7.45
CA GLY A 104 -15.28 10.35 7.50
C GLY A 104 -14.61 10.35 8.88
N SER A 105 -14.21 9.17 9.34
CA SER A 105 -13.48 8.99 10.59
C SER A 105 -12.00 9.33 10.39
N LEU A 106 -11.43 10.11 11.31
CA LEU A 106 -9.99 10.40 11.33
C LEU A 106 -9.21 9.11 11.60
N ASP A 107 -8.20 8.81 10.79
CA ASP A 107 -7.24 7.74 11.10
C ASP A 107 -6.21 8.22 12.13
N ALA A 108 -6.61 8.21 13.41
CA ALA A 108 -5.76 8.66 14.50
C ALA A 108 -4.62 7.67 14.83
N LYS A 109 -4.79 6.37 14.49
CA LYS A 109 -3.89 5.29 14.92
C LYS A 109 -2.92 4.83 13.84
N GLY A 110 -3.12 5.24 12.58
CA GLY A 110 -2.41 4.68 11.44
C GLY A 110 -2.91 3.28 11.10
N SER A 111 -4.23 3.10 11.09
CA SER A 111 -4.88 1.79 10.89
C SER A 111 -4.82 1.29 9.44
N PHE A 112 -4.44 2.16 8.49
CA PHE A 112 -4.35 1.84 7.07
C PHE A 112 -2.90 2.00 6.56
N PRO A 113 -1.96 1.16 7.02
CA PRO A 113 -0.53 1.31 6.70
C PRO A 113 -0.19 1.06 5.21
N TRP A 114 -1.14 0.51 4.44
CA TRP A 114 -1.03 0.35 2.99
C TRP A 114 -1.43 1.60 2.21
N GLN A 115 -2.05 2.60 2.84
CA GLN A 115 -2.49 3.80 2.14
C GLN A 115 -1.30 4.65 1.72
N ALA A 116 -1.22 4.94 0.42
CA ALA A 116 -0.29 5.90 -0.13
C ALA A 116 -1.03 7.16 -0.63
N LYS A 117 -0.33 8.29 -0.55
CA LYS A 117 -0.73 9.57 -1.14
C LYS A 117 0.11 9.81 -2.37
N MET A 118 -0.54 9.97 -3.51
CA MET A 118 0.11 10.37 -4.76
C MET A 118 -0.25 11.82 -5.08
N ILE A 119 0.71 12.56 -5.62
CA ILE A 119 0.52 13.95 -6.04
C ILE A 119 1.03 14.07 -7.48
N SER A 120 0.16 14.52 -8.38
CA SER A 120 0.51 14.76 -9.77
C SER A 120 1.31 16.06 -9.94
N ARG A 121 1.84 16.29 -11.15
CA ARG A 121 2.66 17.47 -11.49
C ARG A 121 2.02 18.83 -11.14
N HIS A 122 0.68 18.91 -11.16
CA HIS A 122 -0.10 20.13 -10.92
C HIS A 122 -0.78 20.14 -9.55
N ASN A 123 -0.22 19.42 -8.58
CA ASN A 123 -0.64 19.37 -7.18
C ASN A 123 -2.06 18.81 -6.94
N LEU A 124 -2.57 17.95 -7.82
CA LEU A 124 -3.74 17.14 -7.48
C LEU A 124 -3.32 15.94 -6.64
N THR A 125 -3.98 15.78 -5.50
CA THR A 125 -3.82 14.61 -4.63
C THR A 125 -4.72 13.48 -5.10
N THR A 126 -4.15 12.28 -5.17
CA THR A 126 -4.81 11.02 -5.50
C THR A 126 -4.36 9.88 -4.57
N GLY A 127 -5.09 8.78 -4.58
CA GLY A 127 -4.78 7.58 -3.81
C GLY A 127 -3.90 6.59 -4.58
N ALA A 128 -3.15 5.80 -3.81
CA ALA A 128 -2.54 4.55 -4.24
C ALA A 128 -2.50 3.60 -3.03
N THR A 129 -2.37 2.30 -3.28
CA THR A 129 -2.39 1.27 -2.23
C THR A 129 -1.18 0.36 -2.37
N LEU A 130 -0.38 0.26 -1.31
CA LEU A 130 0.78 -0.65 -1.23
C LEU A 130 0.32 -2.11 -1.17
N ILE A 131 0.76 -2.93 -2.13
CA ILE A 131 0.38 -4.35 -2.26
C ILE A 131 1.56 -5.31 -2.04
N SER A 132 2.79 -4.80 -2.05
CA SER A 132 4.01 -5.50 -1.64
C SER A 132 5.06 -4.49 -1.16
N GLU A 133 6.27 -4.93 -0.83
CA GLU A 133 7.35 -4.03 -0.42
C GLU A 133 7.78 -3.04 -1.52
N GLN A 134 7.47 -3.30 -2.78
CA GLN A 134 7.95 -2.47 -3.90
C GLN A 134 6.85 -2.07 -4.88
N TRP A 135 5.61 -2.54 -4.68
CA TRP A 135 4.53 -2.33 -5.65
C TRP A 135 3.29 -1.72 -5.03
N LEU A 136 2.67 -0.80 -5.77
CA LEU A 136 1.39 -0.19 -5.43
C LEU A 136 0.40 -0.31 -6.57
N LEU A 137 -0.87 -0.53 -6.22
CA LEU A 137 -2.01 -0.34 -7.12
C LEU A 137 -2.50 1.11 -7.10
N THR A 138 -2.93 1.60 -8.24
CA THR A 138 -3.70 2.84 -8.40
C THR A 138 -4.59 2.73 -9.64
N THR A 139 -5.25 3.82 -10.03
CA THR A 139 -6.04 3.87 -11.27
C THR A 139 -5.23 4.41 -12.43
N ALA A 140 -5.58 4.01 -13.66
CA ALA A 140 -4.98 4.60 -14.85
C ALA A 140 -5.34 6.09 -14.94
N LYS A 141 -6.59 6.46 -14.62
CA LYS A 141 -7.02 7.87 -14.58
C LYS A 141 -6.15 8.74 -13.67
N ASN A 142 -5.73 8.23 -12.51
CA ASN A 142 -4.85 8.97 -11.60
C ASN A 142 -3.47 9.22 -12.22
N LEU A 143 -2.93 8.21 -12.93
CA LEU A 143 -1.63 8.27 -13.58
C LEU A 143 -1.65 9.25 -14.78
N PHE A 144 -2.76 9.32 -15.52
CA PHE A 144 -2.96 10.24 -16.64
C PHE A 144 -3.30 11.69 -16.24
N LEU A 145 -3.40 12.00 -14.94
CA LEU A 145 -3.71 13.36 -14.50
C LEU A 145 -2.66 14.36 -15.01
N ASN A 146 -3.09 15.30 -15.87
CA ASN A 146 -2.25 16.29 -16.57
C ASN A 146 -1.29 15.67 -17.59
N HIS A 147 -1.74 14.61 -18.25
CA HIS A 147 -1.11 14.01 -19.42
C HIS A 147 -2.16 13.83 -20.52
N THR A 148 -1.70 13.71 -21.76
CA THR A 148 -2.57 13.34 -22.89
C THR A 148 -2.79 11.84 -22.90
N GLU A 149 -3.81 11.36 -23.62
CA GLU A 149 -4.09 9.91 -23.76
C GLU A 149 -2.94 9.13 -24.43
N ASN A 150 -2.05 9.82 -25.15
CA ASN A 150 -0.91 9.22 -25.84
C ASN A 150 0.38 9.19 -24.98
N ALA A 151 0.35 9.75 -23.77
CA ALA A 151 1.53 9.81 -22.91
C ALA A 151 1.98 8.40 -22.49
N THR A 152 3.29 8.14 -22.52
CA THR A 152 3.82 6.81 -22.15
C THR A 152 4.06 6.70 -20.64
N ALA A 153 4.22 5.48 -20.15
CA ALA A 153 4.50 5.25 -18.74
C ALA A 153 5.84 5.89 -18.29
N GLU A 154 6.83 5.91 -19.18
CA GLU A 154 8.14 6.52 -18.98
C GLU A 154 8.06 8.05 -18.88
N GLU A 155 7.11 8.67 -19.59
CA GLU A 155 6.83 10.10 -19.48
C GLU A 155 6.07 10.45 -18.19
N ILE A 156 5.21 9.53 -17.73
CA ILE A 156 4.33 9.73 -16.56
C ILE A 156 5.08 9.52 -15.24
N ALA A 157 5.82 8.42 -15.10
CA ALA A 157 6.51 8.03 -13.86
C ALA A 157 7.32 9.17 -13.19
N PRO A 158 8.19 9.93 -13.90
CA PRO A 158 9.00 10.99 -13.27
C PRO A 158 8.18 12.21 -12.82
N THR A 159 6.91 12.32 -13.22
CA THR A 159 6.06 13.47 -12.86
C THR A 159 5.32 13.31 -11.53
N LEU A 160 5.31 12.10 -10.99
CA LEU A 160 4.53 11.72 -9.82
C LEU A 160 5.36 11.85 -8.53
N LYS A 161 4.74 12.35 -7.48
CA LYS A 161 5.30 12.31 -6.11
C LYS A 161 4.47 11.35 -5.28
N LEU A 162 5.12 10.39 -4.65
CA LEU A 162 4.46 9.34 -3.88
C LEU A 162 4.93 9.34 -2.43
N PHE A 163 3.97 9.18 -1.52
CA PHE A 163 4.21 9.20 -0.09
C PHE A 163 3.49 8.04 0.60
N VAL A 164 4.16 7.38 1.55
CA VAL A 164 3.61 6.30 2.39
C VAL A 164 3.71 6.68 3.87
N GLY A 165 2.88 6.06 4.73
CA GLY A 165 2.90 6.27 6.17
C GLY A 165 2.79 7.74 6.59
N LYS A 166 3.71 8.23 7.44
CA LYS A 166 3.76 9.65 7.88
C LYS A 166 4.46 10.54 6.85
N ARG A 167 3.95 10.55 5.61
CA ARG A 167 4.47 11.38 4.51
C ARG A 167 5.92 11.05 4.13
N GLN A 168 6.33 9.79 4.29
CA GLN A 168 7.64 9.32 3.84
C GLN A 168 7.65 9.32 2.30
N PRO A 169 8.49 10.13 1.65
CA PRO A 169 8.60 10.10 0.20
C PRO A 169 9.22 8.78 -0.25
N VAL A 170 8.71 8.22 -1.34
CA VAL A 170 9.25 7.03 -1.99
C VAL A 170 9.48 7.31 -3.48
N GLU A 171 10.61 6.86 -4.01
CA GLU A 171 10.97 7.06 -5.42
C GLU A 171 10.30 6.00 -6.29
N ILE A 172 9.73 6.44 -7.42
CA ILE A 172 9.10 5.59 -8.42
C ILE A 172 10.17 5.19 -9.46
N GLU A 173 10.26 3.90 -9.76
CA GLU A 173 11.09 3.35 -10.85
C GLU A 173 10.33 3.37 -12.16
N LYS A 174 9.11 2.81 -12.14
CA LYS A 174 8.28 2.66 -13.34
C LYS A 174 6.80 2.61 -13.00
N VAL A 175 6.01 2.90 -14.03
CA VAL A 175 4.56 2.75 -14.06
C VAL A 175 4.22 1.69 -15.09
N VAL A 176 3.20 0.88 -14.83
CA VAL A 176 2.69 -0.11 -15.78
C VAL A 176 1.17 0.00 -15.85
N PHE A 177 0.64 0.22 -17.04
CA PHE A 177 -0.81 0.27 -17.26
C PHE A 177 -1.37 -1.13 -17.44
N TYR A 178 -2.59 -1.34 -16.95
CA TYR A 178 -3.35 -2.51 -17.37
C TYR A 178 -3.57 -2.45 -18.90
N PRO A 179 -3.38 -3.55 -19.67
CA PRO A 179 -3.43 -3.51 -21.14
C PRO A 179 -4.71 -2.87 -21.71
N ASN A 180 -5.86 -3.11 -21.07
CA ASN A 180 -7.15 -2.51 -21.45
C ASN A 180 -7.62 -1.47 -20.43
N TYR A 181 -6.75 -0.51 -20.08
CA TYR A 181 -7.02 0.45 -18.99
C TYR A 181 -8.28 1.31 -19.18
N SER A 182 -8.77 1.47 -20.42
CA SER A 182 -10.04 2.15 -20.71
C SER A 182 -11.27 1.39 -20.23
N ILE A 183 -11.15 0.06 -20.02
CA ILE A 183 -12.20 -0.83 -19.52
C ILE A 183 -11.90 -1.25 -18.06
N VAL A 184 -10.64 -1.44 -17.72
CA VAL A 184 -10.19 -1.82 -16.37
C VAL A 184 -9.22 -0.76 -15.88
N ASP A 185 -9.76 0.24 -15.19
CA ASP A 185 -9.05 1.46 -14.80
C ASP A 185 -8.02 1.23 -13.68
N ILE A 186 -6.90 0.61 -14.04
CA ILE A 186 -5.85 0.16 -13.14
C ILE A 186 -4.46 0.47 -13.70
N GLY A 187 -3.55 0.83 -12.80
CA GLY A 187 -2.13 0.84 -13.04
C GLY A 187 -1.34 0.33 -11.83
N LEU A 188 -0.13 -0.14 -12.11
CA LEU A 188 0.87 -0.51 -11.11
C LEU A 188 1.98 0.52 -11.07
N ILE A 189 2.46 0.79 -9.87
CA ILE A 189 3.63 1.63 -9.62
C ILE A 189 4.68 0.73 -8.97
N LYS A 190 5.87 0.62 -9.59
CA LYS A 190 7.05 0.00 -8.98
C LYS A 190 7.90 1.08 -8.34
N LEU A 191 8.26 0.88 -7.09
CA LEU A 191 9.22 1.70 -6.36
C LEU A 191 10.65 1.34 -6.76
N LYS A 192 11.56 2.30 -6.71
CA LYS A 192 12.98 2.09 -7.00
C LYS A 192 13.69 1.19 -5.98
N GLN A 193 13.18 1.16 -4.75
CA GLN A 193 13.67 0.31 -3.68
C GLN A 193 12.48 -0.21 -2.87
N LYS A 194 12.66 -1.37 -2.23
CA LYS A 194 11.71 -1.90 -1.26
C LYS A 194 11.53 -0.92 -0.10
N VAL A 195 10.29 -0.69 0.34
CA VAL A 195 10.01 0.09 1.54
C VAL A 195 10.24 -0.75 2.79
N LEU A 196 10.80 -0.14 3.83
CA LEU A 196 10.93 -0.79 5.12
C LEU A 196 9.56 -0.92 5.79
N VAL A 197 9.10 -2.15 5.99
CA VAL A 197 7.80 -2.42 6.59
C VAL A 197 7.83 -2.19 8.10
N ASN A 198 6.83 -1.47 8.60
CA ASN A 198 6.69 -1.09 10.00
C ASN A 198 5.22 -0.81 10.35
N GLU A 199 4.96 -0.31 11.55
CA GLU A 199 3.60 -0.04 12.03
C GLU A 199 2.77 0.93 11.16
N ARG A 200 3.40 1.75 10.31
CA ARG A 200 2.73 2.76 9.46
C ARG A 200 2.86 2.50 7.97
N VAL A 201 3.71 1.57 7.56
CA VAL A 201 3.96 1.23 6.17
C VAL A 201 3.96 -0.28 6.09
N MET A 202 2.91 -0.85 5.49
CA MET A 202 2.75 -2.28 5.36
C MET A 202 1.82 -2.57 4.18
N PRO A 203 2.12 -3.55 3.32
CA PRO A 203 1.25 -3.89 2.21
C PRO A 203 -0.08 -4.48 2.70
N ILE A 204 -1.15 -4.24 1.94
CA ILE A 204 -2.41 -4.98 2.10
C ILE A 204 -2.30 -6.32 1.37
N CYS A 205 -2.99 -7.36 1.83
CA CYS A 205 -2.99 -8.62 1.11
C CYS A 205 -3.85 -8.53 -0.16
N LEU A 206 -3.38 -9.18 -1.22
CA LEU A 206 -4.19 -9.44 -2.40
C LEU A 206 -5.24 -10.52 -2.06
N PRO A 207 -6.46 -10.43 -2.60
CA PRO A 207 -7.56 -11.30 -2.21
C PRO A 207 -7.35 -12.74 -2.70
N LEU A 208 -7.69 -13.71 -1.85
CA LEU A 208 -7.65 -15.15 -2.18
C LEU A 208 -8.93 -15.63 -2.87
N LYS A 209 -10.00 -14.84 -2.79
CA LYS A 209 -11.33 -15.10 -3.34
C LYS A 209 -12.01 -13.77 -3.63
N ASP A 210 -13.09 -13.79 -4.41
CA ASP A 210 -13.91 -12.60 -4.55
C ASP A 210 -14.58 -12.28 -3.21
N TYR A 211 -14.44 -11.03 -2.80
CA TYR A 211 -14.90 -10.50 -1.52
C TYR A 211 -15.99 -9.44 -1.70
N ALA A 212 -16.35 -9.12 -2.95
CA ALA A 212 -17.34 -8.13 -3.35
C ALA A 212 -18.79 -8.68 -3.32
N GLU A 213 -19.17 -9.30 -2.21
CA GLU A 213 -20.53 -9.79 -1.99
C GLU A 213 -21.45 -8.66 -1.51
N VAL A 214 -22.66 -8.57 -2.07
CA VAL A 214 -23.63 -7.51 -1.73
C VAL A 214 -23.90 -7.47 -0.22
N GLY A 215 -23.88 -6.27 0.35
CA GLY A 215 -24.09 -6.02 1.78
C GLY A 215 -22.82 -6.18 2.63
N ARG A 216 -21.75 -6.76 2.09
CA ARG A 216 -20.47 -6.83 2.79
C ARG A 216 -19.88 -5.44 2.97
N VAL A 217 -19.47 -5.12 4.19
CA VAL A 217 -18.94 -3.80 4.55
C VAL A 217 -17.43 -3.79 4.41
N GLY A 218 -16.92 -2.87 3.60
CA GLY A 218 -15.50 -2.58 3.48
C GLY A 218 -15.15 -1.20 4.05
N TYR A 219 -13.86 -1.00 4.26
CA TYR A 219 -13.26 0.23 4.74
C TYR A 219 -12.53 0.88 3.57
N VAL A 220 -12.75 2.18 3.37
CA VAL A 220 -12.09 2.96 2.34
C VAL A 220 -11.37 4.10 3.02
N SER A 221 -10.04 4.09 2.96
CA SER A 221 -9.19 5.19 3.42
C SER A 221 -8.84 6.10 2.25
N GLY A 222 -8.74 7.42 2.50
CA GLY A 222 -8.66 8.40 1.41
C GLY A 222 -7.99 9.72 1.78
N TRP A 223 -7.22 10.24 0.82
CA TRP A 223 -6.59 11.57 0.87
C TRP A 223 -7.34 12.63 0.06
N GLY A 224 -8.53 12.28 -0.43
CA GLY A 224 -9.35 13.10 -1.30
C GLY A 224 -9.98 14.30 -0.61
N ARG A 225 -10.88 14.95 -1.35
CA ARG A 225 -11.58 16.15 -0.92
C ARG A 225 -12.62 15.84 0.13
N ASN A 226 -12.67 16.66 1.18
CA ASN A 226 -13.71 16.62 2.20
C ASN A 226 -14.94 17.45 1.80
N VAL A 227 -15.91 17.56 2.71
CA VAL A 227 -17.15 18.35 2.55
C VAL A 227 -16.94 19.83 2.18
N ASN A 228 -15.77 20.40 2.45
CA ASN A 228 -15.41 21.77 2.07
C ASN A 228 -14.72 21.83 0.69
N PHE A 229 -14.73 20.73 -0.06
CA PHE A 229 -14.00 20.55 -1.33
C PHE A 229 -12.49 20.84 -1.25
N ARG A 230 -11.91 20.68 -0.06
CA ARG A 230 -10.46 20.78 0.17
C ARG A 230 -9.87 19.40 0.36
N PHE A 231 -8.68 19.16 -0.20
CA PHE A 231 -7.93 17.94 0.09
C PHE A 231 -7.70 17.83 1.60
N THR A 232 -7.92 16.63 2.15
CA THR A 232 -7.77 16.43 3.58
C THR A 232 -6.30 16.54 4.02
N GLU A 233 -6.08 17.17 5.17
CA GLU A 233 -4.74 17.27 5.77
C GLU A 233 -4.35 15.99 6.51
N HIS A 234 -5.35 15.26 6.99
CA HIS A 234 -5.21 14.02 7.74
C HIS A 234 -5.93 12.90 7.01
N LEU A 235 -5.36 11.70 7.03
CA LEU A 235 -6.00 10.53 6.46
C LEU A 235 -7.34 10.28 7.14
N LYS A 236 -8.36 10.04 6.34
CA LYS A 236 -9.70 9.66 6.81
C LYS A 236 -10.08 8.31 6.24
N TYR A 237 -11.08 7.69 6.85
CA TYR A 237 -11.71 6.49 6.32
C TYR A 237 -13.23 6.52 6.49
N VAL A 238 -13.91 5.71 5.68
CA VAL A 238 -15.36 5.48 5.75
C VAL A 238 -15.65 3.99 5.58
N THR A 239 -16.76 3.53 6.14
CA THR A 239 -17.26 2.16 5.93
C THR A 239 -18.41 2.15 4.96
N LEU A 240 -18.30 1.38 3.88
CA LEU A 240 -19.28 1.35 2.79
C LEU A 240 -19.72 -0.10 2.52
N PRO A 241 -21.03 -0.36 2.36
CA PRO A 241 -21.51 -1.67 1.95
C PRO A 241 -21.36 -1.85 0.43
N VAL A 242 -20.98 -3.05 0.00
CA VAL A 242 -21.08 -3.45 -1.41
C VAL A 242 -22.55 -3.39 -1.84
N ALA A 243 -22.81 -2.73 -2.96
CA ALA A 243 -24.13 -2.51 -3.51
C ALA A 243 -24.50 -3.60 -4.54
N ASN A 244 -25.80 -3.73 -4.81
CA ASN A 244 -26.28 -4.58 -5.88
C ASN A 244 -25.87 -4.02 -7.25
N GLN A 245 -25.21 -4.84 -8.06
CA GLN A 245 -24.65 -4.41 -9.35
C GLN A 245 -25.72 -3.91 -10.32
N SER A 246 -26.88 -4.58 -10.42
CA SER A 246 -27.96 -4.18 -11.33
C SER A 246 -28.52 -2.81 -10.96
N LYS A 247 -28.71 -2.53 -9.67
CA LYS A 247 -29.16 -1.21 -9.19
C LYS A 247 -28.14 -0.11 -9.51
N CYS A 248 -26.85 -0.42 -9.37
CA CYS A 248 -25.79 0.53 -9.71
C CYS A 248 -25.77 0.84 -11.22
N VAL A 249 -25.93 -0.19 -12.07
CA VAL A 249 -26.05 -0.04 -13.51
C VAL A 249 -27.28 0.79 -13.89
N GLU A 250 -28.44 0.49 -13.32
CA GLU A 250 -29.66 1.28 -13.55
C GLU A 250 -29.49 2.75 -13.11
N HIS A 251 -28.77 3.01 -12.01
CA HIS A 251 -28.50 4.36 -11.52
C HIS A 251 -27.65 5.19 -12.50
N TYR A 252 -26.60 4.59 -13.08
CA TYR A 252 -25.66 5.30 -13.94
C TYR A 252 -26.03 5.26 -15.43
N GLU A 253 -26.64 4.16 -15.89
CA GLU A 253 -26.89 3.85 -17.30
C GLU A 253 -28.40 3.72 -17.62
N GLY A 254 -29.30 3.76 -16.62
CA GLY A 254 -30.75 3.73 -16.82
C GLY A 254 -31.36 2.36 -17.13
N SER A 255 -30.58 1.40 -17.63
CA SER A 255 -31.05 0.04 -17.91
C SER A 255 -29.88 -0.95 -17.88
N THR A 256 -30.15 -2.21 -17.53
CA THR A 256 -29.19 -3.31 -17.70
C THR A 256 -29.12 -3.82 -19.14
N VAL A 257 -30.09 -3.48 -19.98
CA VAL A 257 -30.15 -3.87 -21.40
C VAL A 257 -29.25 -2.93 -22.21
N PRO A 258 -28.22 -3.43 -22.92
CA PRO A 258 -27.23 -2.58 -23.59
C PRO A 258 -27.83 -1.55 -24.57
N GLU A 259 -28.87 -1.92 -25.31
CA GLU A 259 -29.54 -1.06 -26.30
C GLU A 259 -30.34 0.09 -25.66
N GLU A 260 -30.69 -0.04 -24.38
CA GLU A 260 -31.47 0.95 -23.62
C GLU A 260 -30.58 1.82 -22.72
N LYS A 261 -29.27 1.56 -22.66
CA LYS A 261 -28.34 2.30 -21.84
C LYS A 261 -28.25 3.75 -22.29
N THR A 262 -28.42 4.66 -21.33
CA THR A 262 -28.31 6.11 -21.53
C THR A 262 -27.51 6.73 -20.40
N TRP A 263 -26.84 7.84 -20.66
CA TRP A 263 -26.03 8.50 -19.64
C TRP A 263 -26.93 9.14 -18.57
N LYS A 264 -27.03 8.49 -17.39
CA LYS A 264 -27.90 8.91 -16.26
C LYS A 264 -27.16 9.36 -15.01
N SER A 265 -25.84 9.18 -14.95
CA SER A 265 -24.98 9.67 -13.87
C SER A 265 -25.42 11.04 -13.32
N PRO A 266 -25.71 11.14 -12.01
CA PRO A 266 -26.06 12.42 -11.37
C PRO A 266 -24.94 13.44 -11.39
N VAL A 267 -23.71 12.98 -11.64
CA VAL A 267 -22.52 13.81 -11.78
C VAL A 267 -22.15 13.88 -13.25
N GLY A 268 -21.60 15.00 -13.72
CA GLY A 268 -21.41 15.29 -15.16
C GLY A 268 -20.44 14.36 -15.94
N VAL A 269 -20.08 13.21 -15.38
CA VAL A 269 -19.19 12.19 -15.95
C VAL A 269 -19.72 10.79 -15.63
N GLN A 270 -19.42 9.82 -16.48
CA GLN A 270 -19.83 8.42 -16.30
C GLN A 270 -18.73 7.59 -15.62
N PRO A 271 -19.09 6.64 -14.74
CA PRO A 271 -18.17 5.60 -14.32
C PRO A 271 -17.91 4.58 -15.45
N ILE A 272 -16.85 3.80 -15.29
CA ILE A 272 -16.65 2.58 -16.09
C ILE A 272 -17.36 1.46 -15.35
N LEU A 273 -18.34 0.83 -15.98
CA LEU A 273 -19.13 -0.28 -15.41
C LEU A 273 -19.05 -1.51 -16.32
N ASN A 274 -18.58 -2.61 -15.76
CA ASN A 274 -18.48 -3.93 -16.41
C ASN A 274 -18.33 -5.05 -15.36
N GLU A 275 -18.14 -6.29 -15.81
CA GLU A 275 -17.97 -7.49 -14.98
C GLU A 275 -16.77 -7.43 -14.02
N HIS A 276 -15.73 -6.66 -14.37
CA HIS A 276 -14.55 -6.44 -13.56
C HIS A 276 -14.75 -5.35 -12.49
N THR A 277 -15.94 -4.77 -12.41
CA THR A 277 -16.27 -3.73 -11.42
C THR A 277 -17.34 -4.17 -10.43
N PHE A 278 -17.34 -3.55 -9.27
CA PHE A 278 -18.44 -3.59 -8.31
C PHE A 278 -18.71 -2.19 -7.76
N CYS A 279 -19.90 -1.99 -7.22
CA CYS A 279 -20.28 -0.73 -6.62
C CYS A 279 -20.32 -0.84 -5.09
N ALA A 280 -20.00 0.25 -4.40
CA ALA A 280 -20.29 0.40 -2.97
C ALA A 280 -21.29 1.54 -2.80
N GLY A 281 -22.30 1.33 -1.96
CA GLY A 281 -23.27 2.37 -1.61
C GLY A 281 -22.69 3.37 -0.61
N MET A 282 -23.46 4.42 -0.36
CA MET A 282 -23.16 5.38 0.71
C MET A 282 -23.10 4.73 2.09
N SER A 283 -22.37 5.38 3.01
CA SER A 283 -22.36 5.00 4.41
C SER A 283 -23.75 5.16 5.04
N ARG A 284 -23.96 4.55 6.21
CA ARG A 284 -25.17 4.74 7.01
C ARG A 284 -25.48 6.21 7.32
N TYR A 285 -24.47 7.07 7.33
CA TYR A 285 -24.58 8.50 7.64
C TYR A 285 -24.48 9.39 6.39
N GLN A 286 -24.73 8.83 5.21
CA GLN A 286 -24.64 9.53 3.92
C GLN A 286 -23.24 10.09 3.64
N GLU A 287 -22.21 9.38 4.11
CA GLU A 287 -20.83 9.68 3.78
C GLU A 287 -20.41 8.85 2.57
N ASP A 288 -19.52 9.41 1.77
CA ASP A 288 -18.99 8.75 0.58
C ASP A 288 -17.56 9.23 0.30
N THR A 289 -16.93 8.55 -0.63
CA THR A 289 -15.67 8.91 -1.29
C THR A 289 -15.85 10.08 -2.24
N CYS A 290 -14.79 10.85 -2.48
CA CYS A 290 -14.83 12.03 -3.34
C CYS A 290 -13.48 12.28 -4.02
N TYR A 291 -13.38 13.36 -4.81
CA TYR A 291 -12.22 13.64 -5.68
C TYR A 291 -10.87 13.46 -4.98
N GLY A 292 -10.03 12.57 -5.50
CA GLY A 292 -8.71 12.24 -4.98
C GLY A 292 -8.67 10.96 -4.13
N ASP A 293 -9.81 10.33 -3.85
CA ASP A 293 -9.85 9.02 -3.17
C ASP A 293 -9.57 7.84 -4.13
N ALA A 294 -9.72 8.04 -5.44
CA ALA A 294 -9.44 7.01 -6.44
C ALA A 294 -8.02 6.43 -6.26
N GLY A 295 -7.87 5.13 -6.47
CA GLY A 295 -6.63 4.38 -6.21
C GLY A 295 -6.46 3.90 -4.76
N GLY A 296 -7.30 4.40 -3.84
CA GLY A 296 -7.47 3.81 -2.51
C GLY A 296 -8.18 2.45 -2.59
N ALA A 297 -7.87 1.55 -1.67
CA ALA A 297 -8.48 0.23 -1.62
C ALA A 297 -9.81 0.22 -0.89
N PHE A 298 -10.75 -0.57 -1.39
CA PHE A 298 -11.85 -1.12 -0.62
C PHE A 298 -11.32 -2.29 0.20
N ALA A 299 -10.89 -1.99 1.41
CA ALA A 299 -10.23 -2.92 2.32
C ALA A 299 -11.27 -3.71 3.12
N ILE A 300 -11.08 -5.02 3.17
CA ILE A 300 -11.95 -5.95 3.86
C ILE A 300 -11.15 -6.66 4.95
N HIS A 301 -11.69 -6.70 6.16
CA HIS A 301 -11.15 -7.52 7.23
C HIS A 301 -11.81 -8.90 7.21
N ASP A 302 -11.04 -9.93 6.88
CA ASP A 302 -11.44 -11.32 7.06
C ASP A 302 -11.22 -11.72 8.51
N LEU A 303 -12.31 -11.95 9.24
CA LEU A 303 -12.28 -12.28 10.67
C LEU A 303 -11.80 -13.70 10.95
N GLU A 304 -11.90 -14.62 9.99
CA GLU A 304 -11.44 -16.00 10.18
C GLU A 304 -9.92 -16.06 10.17
N GLN A 305 -9.29 -15.29 9.28
CA GLN A 305 -7.83 -15.21 9.15
C GLN A 305 -7.22 -14.04 9.92
N ASP A 306 -8.06 -13.14 10.46
CA ASP A 306 -7.70 -11.85 11.03
C ASP A 306 -6.84 -11.00 10.07
N THR A 307 -7.15 -11.00 8.78
CA THR A 307 -6.28 -10.42 7.73
C THR A 307 -7.05 -9.42 6.87
N TRP A 308 -6.38 -8.33 6.52
CA TRP A 308 -6.93 -7.29 5.65
C TRP A 308 -6.58 -7.54 4.18
N TYR A 309 -7.62 -7.56 3.34
CA TYR A 309 -7.53 -7.79 1.90
C TYR A 309 -8.03 -6.60 1.10
N ALA A 310 -7.37 -6.28 -0.01
CA ALA A 310 -7.90 -5.33 -0.99
C ALA A 310 -8.92 -6.05 -1.89
N ALA A 311 -10.21 -5.90 -1.63
CA ALA A 311 -11.25 -6.48 -2.49
C ALA A 311 -11.44 -5.65 -3.78
N GLY A 312 -11.22 -4.34 -3.70
CA GLY A 312 -11.34 -3.43 -4.84
C GLY A 312 -10.39 -2.26 -4.78
N ILE A 313 -10.19 -1.61 -5.92
CA ILE A 313 -9.53 -0.30 -6.03
C ILE A 313 -10.56 0.72 -6.54
N LEU A 314 -10.71 1.85 -5.85
CA LEU A 314 -11.68 2.88 -6.22
C LEU A 314 -11.31 3.50 -7.58
N SER A 315 -12.18 3.34 -8.58
CA SER A 315 -12.04 3.93 -9.91
C SER A 315 -12.85 5.22 -10.06
N PHE A 316 -14.08 5.24 -9.55
CA PHE A 316 -14.99 6.38 -9.68
C PHE A 316 -15.17 7.09 -8.33
N ASP A 317 -14.34 8.10 -8.10
CA ASP A 317 -14.30 8.96 -6.91
C ASP A 317 -15.12 10.26 -7.09
N LYS A 318 -16.06 10.26 -8.03
CA LYS A 318 -16.83 11.46 -8.43
C LYS A 318 -18.22 11.48 -7.82
N SER A 319 -18.63 10.42 -7.14
CA SER A 319 -19.95 10.30 -6.52
C SER A 319 -20.16 11.35 -5.42
N CYS A 320 -19.18 11.52 -4.53
CA CYS A 320 -19.27 12.43 -3.39
C CYS A 320 -20.64 12.26 -2.70
N THR A 321 -21.34 13.33 -2.33
CA THR A 321 -22.68 13.22 -1.73
C THR A 321 -23.82 13.31 -2.76
N VAL A 322 -23.52 13.20 -4.06
CA VAL A 322 -24.47 13.49 -5.16
C VAL A 322 -24.94 12.21 -5.84
N ALA A 323 -24.03 11.29 -6.14
CA ALA A 323 -24.38 9.98 -6.68
C ALA A 323 -24.45 8.94 -5.57
N GLU A 324 -25.21 7.86 -5.77
CA GLU A 324 -25.47 6.88 -4.71
C GLU A 324 -24.36 5.84 -4.51
N TYR A 325 -23.47 5.71 -5.51
CA TYR A 325 -22.53 4.61 -5.58
C TYR A 325 -21.12 5.03 -5.99
N GLY A 326 -20.11 4.67 -5.21
CA GLY A 326 -18.72 4.61 -5.70
C GLY A 326 -18.50 3.34 -6.52
N VAL A 327 -17.64 3.40 -7.55
CA VAL A 327 -17.34 2.25 -8.43
C VAL A 327 -15.89 1.82 -8.29
N TYR A 328 -15.69 0.52 -8.07
CA TYR A 328 -14.40 -0.09 -7.76
C TYR A 328 -14.09 -1.17 -8.80
N VAL A 329 -12.83 -1.29 -9.19
CA VAL A 329 -12.35 -2.45 -9.95
C VAL A 329 -12.09 -3.59 -8.96
N LYS A 330 -12.64 -4.78 -9.23
CA LYS A 330 -12.43 -6.01 -8.44
C LYS A 330 -10.97 -6.43 -8.55
N VAL A 331 -10.26 -6.49 -7.42
CA VAL A 331 -8.85 -6.93 -7.43
C VAL A 331 -8.75 -8.40 -7.87
N ALA A 332 -9.73 -9.23 -7.53
CA ALA A 332 -9.80 -10.62 -7.99
C ALA A 332 -9.79 -10.74 -9.53
N SER A 333 -10.36 -9.77 -10.26
CA SER A 333 -10.38 -9.77 -11.73
C SER A 333 -9.04 -9.43 -12.39
N ILE A 334 -8.12 -8.80 -11.66
CA ILE A 334 -6.81 -8.37 -12.17
C ILE A 334 -5.65 -9.14 -11.51
N LEU A 335 -5.94 -10.12 -10.66
CA LEU A 335 -4.95 -10.76 -9.80
C LEU A 335 -3.81 -11.41 -10.60
N ASP A 336 -4.15 -12.17 -11.64
CA ASP A 336 -3.19 -12.84 -12.51
C ASP A 336 -2.27 -11.84 -13.21
N TRP A 337 -2.82 -10.73 -13.68
CA TRP A 337 -2.05 -9.65 -14.30
C TRP A 337 -1.13 -8.98 -13.29
N VAL A 338 -1.59 -8.71 -12.06
CA VAL A 338 -0.76 -8.12 -11.00
C VAL A 338 0.42 -9.03 -10.69
N GLN A 339 0.17 -10.32 -10.45
CA GLN A 339 1.22 -11.30 -10.11
C GLN A 339 2.22 -11.48 -11.26
N THR A 340 1.72 -11.65 -12.49
CA THR A 340 2.57 -11.81 -13.68
C THR A 340 3.40 -10.55 -13.92
N THR A 341 2.81 -9.36 -13.75
CA THR A 341 3.53 -8.10 -13.91
C THR A 341 4.61 -7.97 -12.85
N MET A 342 4.32 -8.23 -11.58
CA MET A 342 5.30 -8.17 -10.49
C MET A 342 6.45 -9.17 -10.64
N ALA A 343 6.19 -10.36 -11.18
CA ALA A 343 7.23 -11.39 -11.37
C ALA A 343 8.19 -11.06 -12.53
N ASN A 344 7.69 -10.39 -13.58
CA ASN A 344 8.46 -10.10 -14.79
C ASN A 344 9.26 -8.79 -14.74
N ASN A 345 9.25 -8.08 -13.60
CA ASN A 345 9.64 -6.68 -13.52
C ASN A 345 10.36 -6.31 -12.25
#